data_AF-A0AAF0YLQ7-F1
#
_entry.id   AF-A0AAF0YLQ7-F1
#
_cell.length_a   1.000
_cell.length_b   1.000
_cell.length_c   1.000
_cell.angle_alpha   90.00
_cell.angle_beta   90.00
_cell.angle_gamma   90.00
#
_symmetry.space_group_name_H-M   'P 1'
#
loop_
_entity.id
_entity.type
_entity.pdbx_description
1 polymer ?
#
loop_
_entity_poly.entity_id
_entity_poly.type
_entity_poly.pdbx_seq_one_letter_code
_entity_poly.pdbx_strand_id
1 'polypeptide(L)'
;MKNKKHSHEFKVKVVNEYLNNEGEYTYLGKKHNVNPSIIRKWVIMYEQFGAKMSMSRKGNCLDNSPMENFFGLLKQEMFYGESFNSYKDLEEEIHEYINYYNKHRIKIKLKGMSPEQFRKHTLELA
;
A
#
# COMPACT_ATOMS: atom_id res chain seq x y z
N MET A 1 -13.22 -20.79 10.56
CA MET A 1 -14.16 -19.64 10.59
C MET A 1 -13.96 -18.80 9.33
N LYS A 2 -14.98 -18.65 8.48
CA LYS A 2 -14.88 -17.79 7.28
C LYS A 2 -14.89 -16.33 7.74
N ASN A 3 -13.84 -15.55 7.44
CA ASN A 3 -13.84 -14.10 7.67
C ASN A 3 -14.99 -13.48 6.87
N LYS A 4 -16.04 -13.03 7.55
CA LYS A 4 -17.15 -12.30 6.92
C LYS A 4 -16.57 -10.99 6.37
N LYS A 5 -16.82 -10.69 5.09
CA LYS A 5 -16.24 -9.53 4.42
C LYS A 5 -17.02 -8.27 4.83
N HIS A 6 -16.39 -7.36 5.56
CA HIS A 6 -16.98 -6.09 6.00
C HIS A 6 -16.65 -4.94 5.03
N SER A 7 -17.62 -4.07 4.75
CA SER A 7 -17.41 -2.86 3.93
C SER A 7 -16.50 -1.86 4.64
N HIS A 8 -15.87 -0.96 3.89
CA HIS A 8 -15.01 0.09 4.46
C HIS A 8 -15.80 1.00 5.40
N GLU A 9 -16.97 1.48 4.97
CA GLU A 9 -17.89 2.29 5.79
C GLU A 9 -18.25 1.61 7.11
N PHE A 10 -18.54 0.31 7.08
CA PHE A 10 -18.84 -0.44 8.29
C PHE A 10 -17.63 -0.49 9.24
N LYS A 11 -16.42 -0.73 8.71
CA LYS A 11 -15.21 -0.73 9.53
C LYS A 11 -14.96 0.62 10.18
N VAL A 12 -15.09 1.71 9.41
CA VAL A 12 -14.92 3.08 9.91
C VAL A 12 -15.97 3.39 10.98
N LYS A 13 -17.23 2.99 10.78
CA LYS A 13 -18.28 3.12 11.81
C LYS A 13 -17.86 2.43 13.12
N VAL A 14 -17.47 1.16 13.06
CA VAL A 14 -17.08 0.39 14.26
C VAL A 14 -15.85 0.99 14.95
N VAL A 15 -14.88 1.51 14.19
CA VAL A 15 -13.72 2.21 14.75
C VAL A 15 -14.14 3.50 15.45
N ASN A 16 -15.02 4.31 14.84
CA ASN A 16 -15.49 5.55 15.47
C ASN A 16 -16.27 5.29 16.76
N GLU A 17 -17.10 4.24 16.83
CA GLU A 17 -17.77 3.83 18.07
C GLU A 17 -16.75 3.51 19.18
N TYR A 18 -15.62 2.87 18.86
CA TYR A 18 -14.53 2.65 19.81
C TYR A 18 -13.87 3.97 20.24
N LEU A 19 -13.50 4.83 19.29
CA LEU A 19 -12.83 6.10 19.56
C LEU A 19 -13.70 7.09 20.36
N ASN A 20 -15.03 7.00 20.20
CA ASN A 20 -16.02 7.77 20.97
C ASN A 20 -16.29 7.19 22.37
N ASN A 21 -15.59 6.12 22.78
CA ASN A 21 -15.80 5.41 24.04
C ASN A 21 -17.23 4.82 24.19
N GLU A 22 -17.89 4.47 23.08
CA GLU A 22 -19.22 3.83 23.11
C GLU A 22 -19.16 2.34 23.50
N GLY A 23 -17.96 1.78 23.61
CA GLY A 23 -17.70 0.50 24.26
C GLY A 23 -16.35 -0.13 23.92
N GLU A 24 -15.93 -1.09 24.74
CA GLU A 24 -14.67 -1.82 24.57
C GLU A 24 -14.75 -2.86 23.44
N TYR A 25 -13.60 -3.37 23.00
CA TYR A 25 -13.51 -4.34 21.90
C TYR A 25 -14.43 -5.56 22.04
N THR A 26 -14.58 -6.08 23.27
CA THR A 26 -15.42 -7.25 23.57
C THR A 26 -16.91 -6.94 23.37
N TYR A 27 -17.35 -5.77 23.83
CA TYR A 27 -18.71 -5.28 23.65
C TYR A 27 -19.02 -5.01 22.17
N LEU A 28 -18.15 -4.25 21.49
CA LEU A 28 -18.32 -3.96 20.06
C LEU A 28 -18.30 -5.23 19.21
N GLY A 29 -17.48 -6.21 19.58
CA GLY A 29 -17.44 -7.50 18.90
C GLY A 29 -18.76 -8.28 18.99
N LYS A 30 -19.40 -8.28 20.17
CA LYS A 30 -20.74 -8.85 20.35
C LYS A 30 -21.80 -8.05 19.59
N LYS A 31 -21.80 -6.72 19.72
CA LYS A 31 -22.76 -5.79 19.08
C LYS A 31 -22.79 -5.94 17.56
N HIS A 32 -21.61 -6.04 16.94
CA HIS A 32 -21.46 -6.04 15.48
C HIS A 32 -21.24 -7.45 14.90
N ASN A 33 -21.22 -8.48 15.74
CA ASN A 33 -20.89 -9.86 15.37
C ASN A 33 -19.54 -9.96 14.62
N VAL A 34 -18.51 -9.32 15.20
CA VAL A 34 -17.13 -9.29 14.69
C VAL A 34 -16.20 -9.76 15.79
N ASN A 35 -15.17 -10.53 15.45
CA ASN A 35 -14.17 -10.93 16.44
C ASN A 35 -13.46 -9.67 17.00
N PRO A 36 -13.37 -9.48 18.33
CA PRO A 36 -12.70 -8.33 18.94
C PRO A 36 -11.27 -8.08 18.43
N SER A 37 -10.51 -9.14 18.09
CA SER A 37 -9.16 -9.01 17.52
C SER A 37 -9.16 -8.36 16.14
N ILE A 38 -10.22 -8.53 15.36
CA ILE A 38 -10.39 -7.89 14.06
C ILE A 38 -10.69 -6.40 14.25
N ILE A 39 -11.54 -6.05 15.23
CA ILE A 39 -11.83 -4.66 15.56
C ILE A 39 -10.55 -3.94 16.01
N ARG A 40 -9.76 -4.56 16.90
CA ARG A 40 -8.46 -4.01 17.31
C ARG A 40 -7.53 -3.75 16.12
N LYS A 41 -7.48 -4.66 15.14
CA LYS A 41 -6.71 -4.45 13.91
C LYS A 41 -7.24 -3.25 13.11
N TRP A 42 -8.55 -3.06 13.02
CA TRP A 42 -9.13 -1.91 12.33
C TRP A 42 -8.79 -0.60 13.03
N VAL A 43 -8.86 -0.56 14.37
CA VAL A 43 -8.49 0.62 15.16
C VAL A 43 -7.01 0.97 14.95
N ILE A 44 -6.09 0.01 15.11
CA ILE A 44 -4.65 0.24 14.90
C ILE A 44 -4.39 0.80 13.50
N MET A 45 -4.99 0.19 12.47
CA MET A 45 -4.81 0.66 11.09
C MET A 45 -5.39 2.07 10.88
N TYR A 46 -6.50 2.40 11.53
CA TYR A 46 -7.10 3.73 11.46
C TYR A 46 -6.29 4.78 12.22
N GLU A 47 -5.73 4.44 13.38
CA GLU A 47 -4.85 5.35 14.13
C GLU A 47 -3.55 5.64 13.37
N GLN A 48 -3.01 4.65 12.65
CA GLN A 48 -1.78 4.80 11.87
C GLN A 48 -1.97 5.55 10.54
N PHE A 49 -3.07 5.30 9.83
CA PHE A 49 -3.24 5.77 8.44
C PHE A 49 -4.51 6.62 8.23
N GLY A 50 -5.32 6.83 9.27
CA GLY A 50 -6.61 7.52 9.20
C GLY A 50 -7.69 6.73 8.46
N ALA A 51 -8.78 7.42 8.13
CA ALA A 51 -9.89 6.87 7.33
C ALA A 51 -9.49 6.60 5.87
N LYS A 52 -8.42 7.21 5.37
CA LYS A 52 -7.96 7.07 3.98
C LYS A 52 -7.09 5.82 3.81
N MET A 53 -7.72 4.65 3.95
CA MET A 53 -7.10 3.40 3.52
C MET A 53 -7.62 2.98 2.15
N SER A 54 -6.76 2.97 1.12
CA SER A 54 -7.08 2.34 -0.17
C SER A 54 -6.97 0.83 -0.04
N MET A 55 -7.93 0.21 0.63
CA MET A 55 -8.09 -1.24 0.60
C MET A 55 -9.01 -1.58 -0.55
N SER A 56 -8.45 -1.52 -1.76
CA SER A 56 -9.12 -2.04 -2.95
C SER A 56 -9.63 -3.46 -2.71
N ARG A 57 -10.81 -3.78 -3.25
CA ARG A 57 -11.42 -5.11 -3.08
C ARG A 57 -10.42 -6.17 -3.58
N LYS A 58 -10.32 -7.32 -2.90
CA LYS A 58 -9.62 -8.50 -3.47
C LYS A 58 -10.13 -8.75 -4.90
N GLY A 59 -9.22 -8.71 -5.89
CA GLY A 59 -9.56 -8.76 -7.31
C GLY A 59 -9.58 -7.41 -8.05
N ASN A 60 -9.41 -6.28 -7.35
CA ASN A 60 -9.16 -4.97 -7.96
C ASN A 60 -7.65 -4.73 -8.04
N CYS A 61 -7.08 -4.99 -9.21
CA CYS A 61 -5.64 -4.90 -9.43
C CYS A 61 -5.16 -3.47 -9.67
N LEU A 62 -6.03 -2.49 -9.95
CA LEU A 62 -5.60 -1.15 -10.39
C LEU A 62 -4.61 -0.47 -9.44
N ASP A 63 -4.81 -0.64 -8.12
CA ASP A 63 -3.90 -0.09 -7.12
C ASP A 63 -2.57 -0.86 -7.01
N ASN A 64 -2.58 -2.17 -7.32
CA ASN A 64 -1.40 -3.04 -7.19
C ASN A 64 -0.60 -3.17 -8.50
N SER A 65 -1.26 -3.08 -9.65
CA SER A 65 -0.67 -3.32 -10.97
C SER A 65 0.54 -2.43 -11.26
N PRO A 66 0.57 -1.12 -10.90
CA PRO A 66 1.77 -0.31 -11.04
C PRO A 66 2.96 -0.85 -10.22
N MET A 67 2.69 -1.32 -9.00
CA MET A 67 3.72 -1.91 -8.12
C MET A 67 4.17 -3.28 -8.62
N GLU A 68 3.26 -4.13 -9.09
CA GLU A 68 3.60 -5.41 -9.72
C GLU A 68 4.51 -5.20 -10.94
N ASN A 69 4.19 -4.20 -11.77
CA ASN A 69 5.04 -3.86 -12.91
C ASN A 69 6.44 -3.39 -12.47
N PHE A 70 6.50 -2.52 -11.45
CA PHE A 70 7.78 -2.06 -10.88
C PHE A 70 8.62 -3.24 -10.37
N PHE A 71 8.04 -4.15 -9.57
CA PHE A 71 8.78 -5.30 -9.05
C PHE A 71 9.20 -6.28 -10.14
N GLY A 72 8.40 -6.45 -11.19
CA GLY A 72 8.78 -7.23 -12.35
C GLY A 72 10.03 -6.67 -13.04
N LEU A 73 10.05 -5.35 -13.26
CA LEU A 73 11.19 -4.65 -13.87
C LEU A 73 12.43 -4.70 -12.97
N LEU A 74 12.28 -4.43 -11.67
CA LEU A 74 13.38 -4.48 -10.70
C LEU A 74 14.04 -5.86 -10.70
N LYS A 75 13.24 -6.92 -10.67
CA LYS A 75 13.78 -8.28 -10.70
C LYS A 75 14.47 -8.61 -12.02
N GLN A 76 13.87 -8.20 -13.13
CA GLN A 76 14.40 -8.49 -14.46
C GLN A 76 15.68 -7.73 -14.78
N GLU A 77 15.74 -6.45 -14.41
CA GLU A 77 16.82 -5.55 -14.82
C GLU A 77 17.98 -5.51 -13.82
N MET A 78 17.74 -5.77 -12.52
CA MET A 78 18.77 -5.69 -11.47
C MET A 78 19.04 -7.03 -10.78
N PHE A 79 18.04 -7.88 -10.57
CA PHE A 79 18.20 -9.06 -9.70
C PHE A 79 18.56 -10.35 -10.46
N TYR A 80 17.90 -10.64 -11.57
CA TYR A 80 18.05 -11.92 -12.25
C TYR A 80 19.37 -11.97 -13.03
N GLY A 81 20.18 -13.00 -12.75
CA GLY A 81 21.49 -13.21 -13.37
C GLY A 81 22.66 -12.62 -12.57
N GLU A 82 22.35 -11.87 -11.52
CA GLU A 82 23.35 -11.23 -10.66
C GLU A 82 23.59 -12.01 -9.37
N SER A 83 24.80 -11.87 -8.81
CA SER A 83 25.17 -12.44 -7.52
C SER A 83 25.58 -11.34 -6.54
N PHE A 84 25.01 -11.37 -5.34
CA PHE A 84 25.29 -10.40 -4.29
C PHE A 84 26.12 -11.07 -3.19
N ASN A 85 27.18 -10.39 -2.75
CA ASN A 85 28.11 -10.94 -1.76
C ASN A 85 27.56 -10.82 -0.32
N SER A 86 26.63 -9.89 -0.10
CA SER A 86 25.97 -9.69 1.19
C SER A 86 24.56 -9.11 1.03
N TYR A 87 23.79 -9.15 2.11
CA TYR A 87 22.51 -8.43 2.20
C TYR A 87 22.69 -6.92 1.99
N LYS A 88 23.77 -6.33 2.50
CA LYS A 88 24.04 -4.90 2.39
C LYS A 88 24.26 -4.50 0.93
N ASP A 89 25.00 -5.32 0.18
CA ASP A 89 25.22 -5.07 -1.26
C ASP A 89 23.91 -5.12 -2.03
N LEU A 90 23.05 -6.12 -1.75
CA LEU A 90 21.72 -6.20 -2.35
C LEU A 90 20.84 -4.98 -1.99
N GLU A 91 20.88 -4.52 -0.74
CA GLU A 91 20.14 -3.34 -0.29
C GLU A 91 20.60 -2.07 -1.01
N GLU A 92 21.92 -1.89 -1.16
CA GLU A 92 22.51 -0.76 -1.90
C GLU A 92 22.08 -0.78 -3.37
N GLU A 93 22.15 -1.93 -4.04
CA GLU A 93 21.72 -2.10 -5.43
C GLU A 93 20.21 -1.83 -5.62
N ILE A 94 19.37 -2.23 -4.65
CA ILE A 94 17.95 -1.88 -4.65
C ILE A 94 17.76 -0.36 -4.54
N HIS A 95 18.50 0.32 -3.66
CA HIS A 95 18.41 1.78 -3.51
C HIS A 95 18.86 2.51 -4.78
N GLU A 96 19.95 2.07 -5.40
CA GLU A 96 20.44 2.63 -6.64
C GLU A 96 19.45 2.44 -7.79
N TYR A 97 18.89 1.23 -7.92
CA TYR A 97 17.85 0.95 -8.92
C TYR A 97 16.60 1.80 -8.72
N ILE A 98 16.13 1.99 -7.48
CA ILE A 98 14.98 2.86 -7.17
C ILE A 98 15.29 4.31 -7.57
N ASN A 99 16.49 4.80 -7.29
CA ASN A 99 16.92 6.15 -7.66
C ASN A 99 16.96 6.30 -9.20
N TYR A 100 17.57 5.35 -9.89
CA TYR A 100 17.56 5.28 -11.36
C TYR A 100 16.13 5.28 -11.91
N TYR A 101 15.28 4.38 -11.42
CA TYR A 101 13.91 4.21 -11.89
C TYR A 101 13.10 5.51 -11.77
N ASN A 102 13.22 6.21 -10.65
CA ASN A 102 12.43 7.41 -10.38
C ASN A 102 12.96 8.66 -11.08
N LYS A 103 14.29 8.84 -11.15
CA LYS A 103 14.91 10.08 -11.61
C LYS A 103 15.40 10.06 -13.04
N HIS A 104 15.85 8.90 -13.51
CA HIS A 104 16.63 8.80 -14.76
C HIS A 104 15.99 7.91 -15.82
N ARG A 105 15.07 7.01 -15.45
CA ARG A 105 14.45 6.08 -16.40
C ARG A 105 13.64 6.80 -17.47
N ILE A 106 14.00 6.60 -18.72
CA ILE A 106 13.26 7.13 -19.87
C ILE A 106 12.03 6.26 -20.12
N LYS A 107 10.84 6.85 -20.10
CA LYS A 107 9.60 6.17 -20.49
C LYS A 107 8.97 6.82 -21.71
N ILE A 108 8.89 6.07 -22.82
CA ILE A 108 8.26 6.53 -24.08
C ILE A 108 6.80 6.96 -23.84
N LYS A 109 6.05 6.19 -23.05
CA LYS A 109 4.66 6.53 -22.67
C LYS A 109 4.56 7.87 -21.89
N LEU A 110 5.64 8.31 -21.25
CA LEU A 110 5.74 9.58 -20.54
C LEU A 110 6.48 10.64 -21.38
N LYS A 111 6.47 10.53 -22.71
CA LYS A 111 7.19 11.43 -23.64
C LYS A 111 8.70 11.53 -23.34
N GLY A 112 9.30 10.44 -22.87
CA GLY A 112 10.71 10.38 -22.52
C GLY A 112 11.05 10.88 -21.11
N MET A 113 10.08 11.37 -20.35
CA MET A 113 10.30 11.81 -18.97
C MET A 113 10.50 10.63 -18.01
N SER A 114 11.25 10.87 -16.94
CA SER A 114 11.27 10.00 -15.76
C SER A 114 9.98 10.12 -14.95
N PRO A 115 9.66 9.12 -14.10
CA PRO A 115 8.49 9.19 -13.23
C PRO A 115 8.43 10.47 -12.39
N GLU A 116 9.55 10.93 -11.84
CA GLU A 116 9.60 12.16 -11.07
C GLU A 116 9.37 13.41 -11.93
N GLN A 117 10.01 13.48 -13.10
CA GLN A 117 9.81 14.58 -14.06
C GLN A 117 8.36 14.67 -14.50
N PHE A 118 7.75 13.54 -14.86
CA PHE A 118 6.35 13.49 -15.26
C PHE A 118 5.41 13.95 -14.13
N ARG A 119 5.72 13.57 -12.88
CA ARG A 119 4.95 14.04 -11.71
C ARG A 119 5.06 15.55 -11.52
N LYS A 120 6.26 16.13 -11.64
CA LYS A 120 6.44 17.60 -11.54
C LYS A 120 5.69 18.32 -12.66
N HIS A 121 5.86 17.86 -13.89
CA HIS A 121 5.19 18.43 -15.07
C HIS A 121 3.65 18.40 -14.94
N THR A 122 3.09 17.29 -14.45
CA THR A 122 1.63 17.18 -14.25
C THR A 122 1.11 18.06 -13.12
N LEU A 123 1.89 18.29 -12.07
CA LEU A 123 1.53 19.20 -10.98
C LEU A 123 1.62 20.67 -11.38
N GLU A 124 2.56 21.04 -12.24
CA GLU A 124 2.69 22.40 -12.78
C GLU A 124 1.55 22.77 -13.75
N LEU A 125 0.90 21.76 -14.33
CA LEU A 125 -0.24 21.92 -15.25
C LEU A 125 -1.61 21.84 -14.56
N ALA A 126 -1.66 21.53 -13.26
CA ALA A 126 -2.88 21.35 -12.49
C ALA A 126 -3.24 22.61 -11.70
#